data_AF-A0AAV2RUT0-F1
#
_entry.id   AF-A0AAV2RUT0-F1
#
_cell.length_a   1.000
_cell.length_b   1.000
_cell.length_c   1.000
_cell.angle_alpha   90.00
_cell.angle_beta   90.00
_cell.angle_gamma   90.00
#
_symmetry.space_group_name_H-M   'P 1'
#
loop_
_entity.id
_entity.type
_entity.pdbx_description
1 polymer ?
#
loop_
_entity_poly.entity_id
_entity_poly.type
_entity_poly.pdbx_seq_one_letter_code
_entity_poly.pdbx_strand_id
1 'polypeptide(L)'
;MILEIIICGPNEALVISGCCYNKPLLVPGGRAFVWPTIQQVQRISLNVMTLNVTSPRVYTAQGVPISVTGIAQVCLLRQQRLLSTGQKDLLGTKEQLLEKSSLASIEARQGSQIGEISKKEIYKDRKKFNQNVFEVASSDLINMGITVLSYTLKDIHDDEIYQIR
;
A
#
# COMPACT_ATOMS: atom_id res chain seq x y z
N MET A 1 12.97 31.94 -20.31
CA MET A 1 12.14 30.85 -19.76
C MET A 1 12.93 29.56 -19.97
N ILE A 2 13.68 29.09 -18.97
CA ILE A 2 14.65 28.00 -19.15
C ILE A 2 13.92 26.67 -18.96
N LEU A 3 14.05 25.79 -19.94
CA LEU A 3 13.59 24.41 -19.87
C LEU A 3 14.60 23.61 -19.06
N GLU A 4 14.16 22.93 -18.01
CA GLU A 4 15.01 22.09 -17.18
C GLU A 4 14.84 20.62 -17.56
N ILE A 5 15.94 19.87 -17.61
CA ILE A 5 15.91 18.42 -17.84
C ILE A 5 15.97 17.73 -16.49
N ILE A 6 14.91 16.99 -16.17
CA ILE A 6 14.85 16.19 -14.95
C ILE A 6 15.11 14.73 -15.31
N ILE A 7 16.10 14.14 -14.63
CA ILE A 7 16.48 12.74 -14.79
C ILE A 7 15.78 11.92 -13.72
N CYS A 8 15.30 10.74 -14.10
CA CYS A 8 14.59 9.78 -13.28
C CYS A 8 15.34 8.44 -13.25
N GLY A 9 15.46 7.84 -12.07
CA GLY A 9 16.07 6.51 -11.94
C GLY A 9 15.20 5.39 -12.55
N PRO A 10 15.76 4.20 -12.81
CA PRO A 10 15.01 3.08 -13.40
C PRO A 10 13.84 2.58 -12.54
N ASN A 11 13.90 2.80 -11.21
CA ASN A 11 12.85 2.42 -10.25
C ASN A 11 12.06 3.63 -9.75
N GLU A 12 11.96 4.68 -10.56
CA GLU A 12 11.23 5.90 -10.25
C GLU A 12 10.38 6.32 -11.47
N ALA A 13 9.27 6.99 -11.21
CA ALA A 13 8.43 7.62 -12.23
C ALA A 13 8.29 9.12 -11.94
N LEU A 14 8.28 9.93 -12.99
CA LEU A 14 7.95 11.35 -12.91
C LEU A 14 6.48 11.55 -13.27
N VAL A 15 5.76 12.29 -12.43
CA VAL A 15 4.42 12.79 -12.72
C VAL A 15 4.54 14.29 -12.91
N ILE A 16 4.25 14.76 -14.13
CA ILE A 16 4.32 16.16 -14.52
C ILE A 16 2.89 16.66 -14.71
N SER A 17 2.51 17.70 -13.96
CA SER A 17 1.20 18.35 -14.05
C SER A 17 1.38 19.85 -14.27
N GLY A 18 0.47 20.55 -14.97
CA GLY A 18 0.61 22.00 -15.21
C GLY A 18 -0.09 22.53 -16.45
N CYS A 19 0.24 23.79 -16.81
CA CYS A 19 -0.50 24.64 -17.76
C CYS A 19 -0.55 24.18 -19.23
N CYS A 20 0.00 23.02 -19.59
CA CYS A 20 -0.04 22.50 -20.97
C CYS A 20 -0.53 21.04 -21.05
N TYR A 21 -0.89 20.45 -19.92
CA TYR A 21 -1.31 19.06 -19.84
C TYR A 21 -2.69 18.99 -19.18
N ASN A 22 -3.71 18.64 -19.96
CA ASN A 22 -5.07 18.41 -19.43
C ASN A 22 -5.14 17.17 -18.53
N LYS A 23 -4.18 16.25 -18.65
CA LYS A 23 -4.00 15.07 -17.79
C LYS A 23 -2.54 15.01 -17.34
N PRO A 24 -2.26 14.63 -16.09
CA PRO A 24 -0.88 14.50 -15.62
C PRO A 24 -0.10 13.51 -16.50
N LEU A 25 1.09 13.91 -16.95
CA LEU A 25 1.99 13.09 -17.76
C LEU A 25 2.83 12.20 -16.83
N LEU A 26 2.73 10.89 -17.00
CA LEU A 26 3.52 9.91 -16.25
C LEU A 26 4.67 9.38 -17.11
N VAL A 27 5.90 9.58 -16.66
CA VAL A 27 7.14 9.16 -17.35
C VAL A 27 7.89 8.16 -16.46
N PRO A 28 7.80 6.85 -16.74
CA PRO A 28 8.54 5.84 -15.97
C PRO A 28 10.01 5.82 -16.41
N GLY A 29 10.92 6.12 -15.48
CA GLY A 29 12.35 6.21 -15.73
C GLY A 29 12.77 7.25 -16.79
N GLY A 30 14.07 7.36 -17.03
CA GLY A 30 14.62 8.14 -18.13
C GLY A 30 14.73 9.65 -17.86
N ARG A 31 14.27 10.48 -18.80
CA ARG A 31 14.44 11.94 -18.78
C ARG A 31 13.17 12.62 -19.25
N ALA A 32 12.81 13.73 -18.61
CA ALA A 32 11.69 14.57 -19.04
C ALA A 32 12.08 16.04 -19.06
N PHE A 33 11.53 16.76 -20.04
CA PHE A 33 11.69 18.21 -20.16
C PHE A 33 10.55 18.91 -19.42
N VAL A 34 10.90 19.82 -18.52
CA VAL A 34 9.91 20.52 -17.68
C VAL A 34 10.18 22.01 -17.66
N TRP A 35 9.12 22.82 -17.74
CA TRP A 35 9.15 24.23 -17.41
C TRP A 35 8.80 24.48 -15.93
N PRO A 36 9.77 24.80 -15.07
CA PRO A 36 9.55 24.90 -13.62
C PRO A 36 8.58 26.03 -13.21
N THR A 37 8.35 27.03 -14.06
CA THR A 37 7.47 28.16 -13.75
C THR A 37 5.98 27.86 -13.92
N ILE A 38 5.61 26.88 -14.74
CA ILE A 38 4.20 26.57 -15.08
C ILE A 38 3.85 25.08 -14.96
N GLN A 39 4.84 24.23 -14.67
CA GLN A 39 4.69 22.79 -14.50
C GLN A 39 5.23 22.37 -13.12
N GLN A 40 4.46 21.52 -12.45
CA GLN A 40 4.76 20.84 -11.20
C GLN A 40 5.30 19.44 -11.50
N VAL A 41 6.36 19.03 -10.81
CA VAL A 41 6.97 17.70 -10.98
C VAL A 41 6.95 16.97 -9.67
N GLN A 42 6.39 15.77 -9.70
CA GLN A 42 6.37 14.85 -8.58
C GLN A 42 7.16 13.60 -8.97
N ARG A 43 8.07 13.15 -8.10
CA ARG A 43 8.75 11.85 -8.25
C ARG A 43 7.97 10.83 -7.44
N ILE A 44 7.73 9.67 -8.03
CA ILE A 44 7.12 8.51 -7.38
C ILE A 44 8.15 7.38 -7.43
N SER A 45 8.47 6.79 -6.29
CA SER A 45 9.29 5.57 -6.28
C SER A 45 8.41 4.40 -6.69
N LEU A 46 8.91 3.53 -7.57
CA LEU A 46 8.26 2.29 -7.97
C LEU A 46 8.68 1.12 -7.09
N ASN A 47 9.23 1.38 -5.90
CA ASN A 47 9.64 0.32 -4.98
C ASN A 47 8.39 -0.27 -4.29
N VAL A 48 7.91 -1.39 -4.82
CA VAL A 48 6.78 -2.12 -4.27
C VAL A 48 7.28 -3.11 -3.22
N MET A 49 6.74 -3.00 -2.02
CA MET A 49 6.95 -3.99 -0.96
C MET A 49 5.72 -4.90 -0.85
N THR A 50 5.96 -6.17 -0.53
CA THR A 50 4.90 -7.16 -0.32
C THR A 50 4.81 -7.49 1.16
N LEU A 51 3.66 -7.23 1.76
CA LEU A 51 3.37 -7.49 3.17
C LEU A 51 2.52 -8.76 3.29
N ASN A 52 2.95 -9.69 4.13
CA ASN A 52 2.17 -10.87 4.51
C ASN A 52 1.37 -10.56 5.77
N VAL A 53 0.08 -10.30 5.60
CA VAL A 53 -0.84 -9.89 6.66
C VAL A 53 -1.43 -11.13 7.28
N THR A 54 -1.16 -11.39 8.56
CA THR A 54 -1.69 -12.58 9.24
C THR A 54 -2.47 -12.18 10.46
N SER A 55 -3.75 -12.55 10.51
CA SER A 55 -4.61 -12.33 11.67
C SER A 55 -4.98 -13.69 12.28
N PRO A 56 -4.22 -14.17 13.29
CA PRO A 56 -4.52 -15.44 13.94
C PRO A 56 -5.72 -15.31 14.89
N ARG A 57 -6.56 -16.34 14.94
CA ARG A 57 -7.66 -16.48 15.92
C ARG A 57 -8.56 -15.24 16.05
N VAL A 58 -9.07 -14.73 14.92
CA VAL A 58 -10.07 -13.67 14.92
C VAL A 58 -11.46 -14.28 14.93
N TYR A 59 -12.34 -13.78 15.81
CA TYR A 59 -13.72 -14.22 15.88
C TYR A 59 -14.56 -13.53 14.81
N THR A 60 -15.30 -14.32 14.04
CA THR A 60 -16.31 -13.81 13.10
C THR A 60 -17.56 -13.30 13.83
N ALA A 61 -18.46 -12.64 13.11
CA ALA A 61 -19.77 -12.21 13.65
C ALA A 61 -20.60 -13.36 14.29
N GLN A 62 -20.31 -14.61 13.92
CA GLN A 62 -20.96 -15.82 14.43
C GLN A 62 -20.24 -16.44 15.63
N GLY A 63 -19.14 -15.83 16.10
CA GLY A 63 -18.33 -16.34 17.21
C GLY A 63 -17.41 -17.51 16.85
N VAL A 64 -17.24 -17.83 15.56
CA VAL A 64 -16.31 -18.88 15.11
C VAL A 64 -14.90 -18.29 14.99
N PRO A 65 -13.88 -18.87 15.66
CA PRO A 65 -12.50 -18.43 15.54
C PRO A 65 -11.89 -18.89 14.21
N ILE A 66 -11.39 -17.95 13.42
CA ILE A 66 -10.68 -18.24 12.17
C ILE A 66 -9.33 -17.54 12.12
N SER A 67 -8.39 -18.16 11.42
CA SER A 67 -7.06 -17.62 11.16
C SER A 67 -6.98 -17.24 9.69
N VAL A 68 -6.70 -15.97 9.38
CA VAL A 68 -6.74 -15.45 8.00
C VAL A 68 -5.38 -14.92 7.59
N THR A 69 -4.96 -15.29 6.37
CA THR A 69 -3.74 -14.79 5.74
C THR A 69 -4.08 -14.01 4.46
N GLY A 70 -3.58 -12.79 4.37
CA GLY A 70 -3.67 -11.92 3.19
C GLY A 70 -2.29 -11.52 2.68
N ILE A 71 -2.23 -11.12 1.42
CA ILE A 71 -1.06 -10.50 0.79
C ILE A 71 -1.45 -9.08 0.39
N ALA A 72 -0.72 -8.09 0.89
CA ALA A 72 -0.87 -6.70 0.48
C ALA A 72 0.38 -6.24 -0.27
N GLN A 73 0.20 -5.51 -1.37
CA GLN A 73 1.28 -4.81 -2.05
C GLN A 73 1.14 -3.33 -1.76
N VAL A 74 2.20 -2.74 -1.22
CA VAL A 74 2.21 -1.31 -0.88
C VAL A 74 3.45 -0.64 -1.46
N CYS A 75 3.35 0.66 -1.69
CA CYS A 75 4.38 1.48 -2.28
C CYS A 75 4.58 2.74 -1.45
N LEU A 76 5.84 3.13 -1.24
CA LEU A 76 6.18 4.36 -0.53
C LEU A 76 6.15 5.55 -1.50
N LEU A 77 5.32 6.55 -1.21
CA LEU A 77 5.36 7.83 -1.90
C LEU A 77 6.58 8.62 -1.39
N ARG A 78 7.69 8.58 -2.14
CA ARG A 78 8.86 9.42 -1.85
C ARG A 78 8.56 10.89 -2.14
N GLN A 79 8.12 11.65 -1.14
CA GLN A 79 8.14 13.11 -1.23
C GLN A 79 9.59 13.60 -1.23
N GLN A 80 9.98 14.34 -2.27
CA GLN A 80 11.36 14.78 -2.57
C GLN A 80 12.05 15.62 -1.48
N ARG A 81 11.39 15.98 -0.38
CA ARG A 81 11.93 16.91 0.63
C ARG A 81 13.06 16.35 1.50
N LEU A 82 13.32 15.04 1.51
CA LEU A 82 14.30 14.42 2.42
C LEU A 82 15.64 14.05 1.76
N LEU A 83 15.88 14.38 0.49
CA LEU A 83 17.07 13.95 -0.25
C LEU A 83 18.32 14.83 -0.05
N SER A 84 18.25 15.92 0.72
CA SER A 84 19.40 16.82 0.91
C SER A 84 20.44 16.32 1.92
N THR A 85 20.12 15.30 2.73
CA THR A 85 21.03 14.82 3.78
C THR A 85 21.45 13.39 3.45
N GLY A 86 22.74 13.20 3.14
CA GLY A 86 23.36 11.94 2.74
C GLY A 86 23.40 10.86 3.83
N GLN A 87 22.26 10.54 4.43
CA GLN A 87 22.12 9.60 5.52
C GLN A 87 21.47 8.31 5.01
N LYS A 88 22.24 7.53 4.24
CA LYS A 88 21.83 6.21 3.75
C LYS A 88 21.51 5.23 4.90
N ASP A 89 22.17 5.37 6.05
CA ASP A 89 21.97 4.46 7.20
C ASP A 89 20.65 4.70 7.95
N LEU A 90 20.09 5.92 7.88
CA LEU A 90 18.80 6.26 8.50
C LEU A 90 17.59 5.89 7.64
N LEU A 91 17.80 5.58 6.35
CA LEU A 91 16.75 5.18 5.42
C LEU A 91 16.30 3.73 5.67
N GLY A 92 17.22 2.79 5.89
CA GLY A 92 16.87 1.39 6.14
C GLY A 92 16.04 1.18 7.42
N THR A 93 16.37 1.90 8.50
CA THR A 93 15.63 1.81 9.77
C THR A 93 14.22 2.39 9.64
N LYS A 94 14.04 3.45 8.84
CA LYS A 94 12.73 4.08 8.60
C LYS A 94 11.84 3.22 7.71
N GLU A 95 12.38 2.59 6.68
CA GLU A 95 11.61 1.69 5.80
C GLU A 95 11.06 0.48 6.58
N GLN A 96 11.87 -0.15 7.44
CA GLN A 96 11.41 -1.24 8.31
C GLN A 96 10.34 -0.78 9.31
N LEU A 97 10.45 0.44 9.83
CA LEU A 97 9.45 1.00 10.75
C LEU A 97 8.11 1.25 10.03
N LEU A 98 8.17 1.79 8.81
CA LEU A 98 6.99 2.01 7.98
C LEU A 98 6.36 0.69 7.53
N GLU A 99 7.16 -0.32 7.21
CA GLU A 99 6.71 -1.68 6.91
C GLU A 99 5.91 -2.26 8.09
N LYS A 100 6.49 -2.22 9.30
CA LYS A 100 5.82 -2.71 10.52
C LYS A 100 4.54 -1.93 10.83
N SER A 101 4.56 -0.61 10.72
CA SER A 101 3.38 0.22 10.96
C SER A 101 2.27 -0.06 9.94
N SER A 102 2.65 -0.25 8.67
CA SER A 102 1.71 -0.60 7.60
C SER A 102 1.09 -1.96 7.82
N LEU A 103 1.92 -2.95 8.15
CA LEU A 103 1.50 -4.30 8.46
C LEU A 103 0.48 -4.30 9.60
N ALA A 104 0.81 -3.66 10.72
CA ALA A 104 -0.08 -3.57 11.89
C ALA A 104 -1.43 -2.90 11.55
N SER A 105 -1.42 -1.83 10.75
CA SER A 105 -2.65 -1.15 10.32
C SER A 105 -3.53 -2.06 9.45
N ILE A 106 -2.94 -2.77 8.49
CA ILE A 106 -3.69 -3.68 7.61
C ILE A 106 -4.18 -4.90 8.39
N GLU A 107 -3.38 -5.45 9.30
CA GLU A 107 -3.76 -6.58 10.18
C GLU A 107 -4.96 -6.21 11.06
N ALA A 108 -4.93 -5.03 11.67
CA ALA A 108 -6.05 -4.53 12.48
C ALA A 108 -7.32 -4.38 11.64
N ARG A 109 -7.21 -3.84 10.41
CA ARG A 109 -8.37 -3.65 9.54
C ARG A 109 -8.91 -4.97 8.99
N GLN A 110 -8.04 -5.90 8.62
CA GLN A 110 -8.39 -7.26 8.25
C GLN A 110 -9.17 -7.94 9.38
N GLY A 111 -8.66 -7.88 10.61
CA GLY A 111 -9.32 -8.43 11.80
C GLY A 111 -10.69 -7.81 12.06
N SER A 112 -10.81 -6.48 11.97
CA SER A 112 -12.09 -5.77 12.12
C SER A 112 -13.11 -6.21 11.09
N GLN A 113 -12.73 -6.34 9.82
CA GLN A 113 -13.64 -6.79 8.75
C GLN A 113 -14.07 -8.26 8.92
N ILE A 114 -13.19 -9.10 9.46
CA ILE A 114 -13.55 -10.49 9.80
C ILE A 114 -14.60 -10.52 10.92
N GLY A 115 -14.52 -9.62 11.90
CA GLY A 115 -15.49 -9.54 13.00
C GLY A 115 -16.89 -9.11 12.58
N GLU A 116 -17.02 -8.34 11.50
CA GLU A 116 -18.31 -7.85 11.00
C GLU A 116 -19.03 -8.87 10.08
N ILE A 117 -18.28 -9.79 9.47
CA ILE A 117 -18.77 -10.65 8.39
C ILE A 117 -18.71 -12.12 8.82
N SER A 118 -19.63 -12.95 8.33
CA SER A 118 -19.58 -14.40 8.57
C SER A 118 -18.54 -15.11 7.68
N LYS A 119 -17.95 -16.21 8.16
CA LYS A 119 -17.02 -17.04 7.37
C LYS A 119 -17.61 -17.38 6.00
N LYS A 120 -18.86 -17.84 5.95
CA LYS A 120 -19.56 -18.23 4.71
C LYS A 120 -19.63 -17.09 3.70
N GLU A 121 -19.84 -15.86 4.18
CA GLU A 121 -19.93 -14.68 3.32
C GLU A 121 -18.56 -14.28 2.75
N ILE A 122 -17.48 -14.42 3.53
CA ILE A 122 -16.10 -14.24 3.02
C ILE A 122 -15.81 -15.24 1.89
N TYR A 123 -16.22 -16.51 2.01
CA TYR A 123 -16.06 -17.48 0.92
C TYR A 123 -16.94 -17.20 -0.29
N LYS A 124 -18.16 -16.68 -0.07
CA LYS A 124 -19.11 -16.37 -1.13
C LYS A 124 -18.66 -15.17 -1.97
N ASP A 125 -18.14 -14.13 -1.33
CA ASP A 125 -17.72 -12.89 -2.00
C ASP A 125 -16.36 -12.38 -1.50
N ARG A 126 -15.31 -13.11 -1.91
CA ARG A 126 -13.91 -12.72 -1.63
C ARG A 126 -13.54 -11.38 -2.24
N LYS A 127 -14.14 -11.00 -3.38
CA LYS A 127 -13.82 -9.74 -4.05
C LYS A 127 -14.29 -8.55 -3.21
N LYS A 128 -15.52 -8.61 -2.70
CA LYS A 128 -16.05 -7.60 -1.79
C LYS A 128 -15.23 -7.49 -0.51
N PHE A 129 -14.85 -8.61 0.09
CA PHE A 129 -13.95 -8.60 1.25
C PHE A 129 -12.61 -7.92 0.94
N ASN A 130 -11.95 -8.31 -0.17
CA ASN A 130 -10.68 -7.71 -0.57
C ASN A 130 -10.80 -6.21 -0.80
N GLN A 131 -11.88 -5.77 -1.46
CA GLN A 131 -12.13 -4.36 -1.75
C GLN A 131 -12.35 -3.55 -0.47
N ASN A 132 -13.17 -4.04 0.46
CA ASN A 132 -13.41 -3.36 1.73
C ASN A 132 -12.12 -3.19 2.55
N VAL A 133 -11.29 -4.24 2.66
CA VAL A 133 -10.01 -4.16 3.35
C VAL A 133 -9.08 -3.19 2.64
N PHE A 134 -9.01 -3.24 1.31
CA PHE A 134 -8.21 -2.35 0.48
C PHE A 134 -8.58 -0.87 0.65
N GLU A 135 -9.87 -0.53 0.54
CA GLU A 135 -10.34 0.86 0.58
C GLU A 135 -10.02 1.51 1.93
N VAL A 136 -10.24 0.79 3.03
CA VAL A 136 -10.00 1.37 4.34
C VAL A 136 -8.52 1.40 4.68
N ALA A 137 -7.75 0.35 4.36
CA ALA A 137 -6.31 0.38 4.52
C ALA A 137 -5.66 1.51 3.69
N SER A 138 -6.17 1.78 2.49
CA SER A 138 -5.71 2.89 1.64
C SER A 138 -5.93 4.24 2.31
N SER A 139 -7.09 4.45 2.94
CA SER A 139 -7.40 5.70 3.65
C SER A 139 -6.53 5.91 4.90
N ASP A 140 -6.14 4.85 5.61
CA ASP A 140 -5.31 4.98 6.81
C ASP A 140 -3.84 5.27 6.45
N LEU A 141 -3.33 4.57 5.43
CA LEU A 141 -1.93 4.60 5.05
C LEU A 141 -1.54 5.81 4.19
N ILE A 142 -2.52 6.47 3.55
CA ILE A 142 -2.25 7.68 2.75
C ILE A 142 -1.64 8.80 3.61
N ASN A 143 -2.05 8.91 4.88
CA ASN A 143 -1.52 9.89 5.82
C ASN A 143 -0.06 9.60 6.22
N MET A 144 0.39 8.35 6.05
CA MET A 144 1.78 7.94 6.27
C MET A 144 2.65 8.07 5.01
N GLY A 145 2.07 8.53 3.89
CA GLY A 145 2.75 8.57 2.60
C GLY A 145 2.91 7.19 1.97
N ILE A 146 2.03 6.25 2.29
CA ILE A 146 2.06 4.88 1.79
C ILE A 146 0.81 4.66 0.94
N THR A 147 1.00 4.17 -0.27
CA THR A 147 -0.08 3.81 -1.18
C THR A 147 -0.24 2.31 -1.22
N VAL A 148 -1.43 1.82 -0.91
CA VAL A 148 -1.78 0.42 -1.12
C VAL A 148 -2.09 0.24 -2.61
N LEU A 149 -1.39 -0.70 -3.26
CA LEU A 149 -1.59 -1.02 -4.68
C LEU A 149 -2.63 -2.12 -4.83
N SER A 150 -2.56 -3.14 -3.98
CA SER A 150 -3.51 -4.25 -4.00
C SER A 150 -3.55 -4.96 -2.65
N TYR A 151 -4.68 -5.62 -2.40
CA TYR A 151 -4.84 -6.56 -1.30
C TYR A 151 -5.55 -7.81 -1.82
N THR A 152 -5.02 -8.98 -1.46
CA THR A 152 -5.58 -10.28 -1.85
C THR A 152 -5.60 -11.22 -0.67
N LEU A 153 -6.79 -11.69 -0.32
CA LEU A 153 -6.96 -12.81 0.61
C LEU A 153 -6.31 -14.08 0.05
N LYS A 154 -5.34 -14.64 0.80
CA LYS A 154 -4.59 -15.84 0.41
C LYS A 154 -5.29 -17.09 0.93
N ASP A 155 -5.46 -17.18 2.25
CA ASP A 155 -5.95 -18.38 2.92
C ASP A 155 -6.80 -18.05 4.16
N ILE A 156 -7.73 -18.94 4.49
CA ILE A 156 -8.58 -18.90 5.68
C ILE A 156 -8.53 -20.28 6.31
N HIS A 157 -7.92 -20.37 7.48
CA HIS A 157 -7.91 -21.55 8.33
C HIS A 157 -8.99 -21.44 9.40
N ASP A 158 -9.64 -22.56 9.69
CA ASP A 158 -10.55 -22.67 10.82
C ASP A 158 -9.77 -23.21 12.01
N ASP A 159 -9.84 -22.52 13.15
CA ASP A 159 -9.23 -22.99 14.39
C ASP A 159 -10.16 -23.97 15.13
N GLU A 160 -11.35 -24.29 14.58
CA GLU A 160 -12.13 -25.43 15.03
C GLU A 160 -11.33 -26.72 14.85
N ILE A 161 -10.68 -27.10 15.94
CA ILE A 161 -10.29 -28.48 16.21
C ILE A 161 -11.57 -29.27 16.04
N TYR A 162 -11.69 -30.00 14.92
CA TYR A 162 -12.57 -31.14 14.81
C TYR A 162 -12.19 -32.09 15.95
N GLN A 163 -12.73 -31.89 17.14
CA GLN A 163 -12.74 -32.87 18.19
C GLN A 163 -13.71 -33.95 17.72
N ILE A 164 -13.21 -34.81 16.83
CA ILE A 164 -13.74 -36.14 16.67
C ILE A 164 -13.33 -36.86 17.95
N ARG A 165 -14.16 -36.79 19.00
CA ARG A 165 -14.61 -37.94 19.80
C ARG A 165 -15.50 -37.50 20.95
#